data_AF-A0A1V3XSB2-F1
#
_entry.id   AF-A0A1V3XSB2-F1
#
_cell.length_a   1.000
_cell.length_b   1.000
_cell.length_c   1.000
_cell.angle_alpha   90.00
_cell.angle_beta   90.00
_cell.angle_gamma   90.00
#
_symmetry.space_group_name_H-M   'P 1'
#
loop_
_entity.id
_entity.type
_entity.pdbx_description
1 polymer ?
#
loop_
_entity_poly.entity_id
_entity_poly.type
_entity_poly.pdbx_seq_one_letter_code
_entity_poly.pdbx_strand_id
1 'polypeptide(L)'
;MRMAADLIYDHSADLDPTLRRSTELMVSELDRFESLLNDLLEISRHDAGVAELSVEAVDLRTTVKNALGNVGTWPRRPVSNCSWSCRPTK
;
A
#
# COMPACT_ATOMS: atom_id res chain seq x y z
N MET A 1 -17.74 3.54 9.28
CA MET A 1 -17.01 4.18 10.39
C MET A 1 -16.31 5.47 9.99
N ARG A 2 -16.03 5.69 8.69
CA ARG A 2 -15.55 6.95 8.12
C ARG A 2 -16.33 8.21 8.54
N MET A 3 -17.67 8.14 8.58
CA MET A 3 -18.53 9.28 8.90
C MET A 3 -18.18 10.01 10.21
N ALA A 4 -17.76 9.29 11.26
CA ALA A 4 -17.43 9.93 12.54
C ALA A 4 -16.05 10.61 12.51
N ALA A 5 -15.08 10.03 11.78
CA ALA A 5 -13.74 10.59 11.64
C ALA A 5 -13.74 11.81 10.70
N ASP A 6 -14.51 11.76 9.61
CA ASP A 6 -14.69 12.88 8.67
C ASP A 6 -15.30 14.09 9.39
N LEU A 7 -16.32 13.89 10.24
CA LEU A 7 -16.93 14.98 11.03
C LEU A 7 -15.95 15.65 11.99
N ILE A 8 -15.03 14.89 12.61
CA ILE A 8 -14.00 15.45 13.51
C ILE A 8 -12.91 16.16 12.70
N TYR A 9 -12.60 15.66 11.51
CA TYR A 9 -11.65 16.27 10.59
C TYR A 9 -12.17 17.60 10.01
N ASP A 10 -13.45 17.68 9.66
CA ASP A 10 -14.09 18.89 9.14
C ASP A 10 -14.09 20.04 10.17
N HIS A 11 -14.17 19.71 11.47
CA HIS A 11 -14.05 20.66 12.58
C HIS A 11 -12.63 20.81 13.11
N SER A 12 -11.63 20.22 12.46
CA SER A 12 -10.25 20.18 12.96
C SER A 12 -9.57 21.56 13.02
N ALA A 13 -10.05 22.53 12.26
CA ALA A 13 -9.58 23.91 12.28
C ALA A 13 -9.91 24.64 13.59
N ASP A 14 -10.93 24.20 14.30
CA ASP A 14 -11.40 24.77 15.57
C ASP A 14 -10.78 24.04 16.80
N LEU A 15 -9.99 22.99 16.56
CA LEU A 15 -9.32 22.22 17.61
C LEU A 15 -8.01 22.89 18.03
N ASP A 16 -7.59 22.63 19.28
CA ASP A 16 -6.23 22.96 19.73
C ASP A 16 -5.18 22.40 18.76
N PRO A 17 -4.07 23.10 18.48
CA PRO A 17 -3.05 22.67 17.52
C PRO A 17 -2.48 21.27 17.77
N THR A 18 -2.51 20.80 19.02
CA THR A 18 -2.10 19.44 19.39
C THR A 18 -3.15 18.42 18.95
N LEU A 19 -4.42 18.71 19.22
CA LEU A 19 -5.55 17.84 18.93
C LEU A 19 -5.82 17.74 17.43
N ARG A 20 -5.61 18.84 16.67
CA ARG A 20 -5.70 18.84 15.20
C ARG A 20 -4.75 17.82 14.56
N ARG A 21 -3.48 17.77 14.99
CA ARG A 21 -2.51 16.79 14.49
C ARG A 21 -2.91 15.36 14.83
N SER A 22 -3.47 15.14 16.02
CA SER A 22 -3.97 13.82 16.42
C SER A 22 -5.13 13.36 15.52
N THR A 23 -6.05 14.27 15.16
CA THR A 23 -7.14 13.97 14.21
C THR A 23 -6.61 13.68 12.81
N GLU A 24 -5.66 14.47 12.29
CA GLU A 24 -5.03 14.22 10.99
C GLU A 24 -4.37 12.83 10.92
N LEU A 25 -3.60 12.47 11.96
CA LEU A 25 -2.97 11.15 12.06
C LEU A 25 -4.02 10.04 12.16
N MET A 26 -5.07 10.24 12.96
CA MET A 26 -6.17 9.27 13.11
C MET A 26 -6.84 8.96 11.77
N VAL A 27 -7.11 9.98 10.94
CA VAL A 27 -7.68 9.78 9.60
C VAL A 27 -6.74 8.96 8.73
N SER A 28 -5.43 9.29 8.71
CA SER A 28 -4.45 8.53 7.92
C SER A 28 -4.30 7.07 8.36
N GLU A 29 -4.43 6.79 9.66
CA GLU A 29 -4.40 5.43 10.19
C GLU A 29 -5.67 4.65 9.87
N LEU A 30 -6.82 5.31 9.78
CA LEU A 30 -8.06 4.66 9.32
C LEU A 30 -7.97 4.27 7.84
N ASP A 31 -7.43 5.13 6.98
CA ASP A 31 -7.20 4.80 5.57
C ASP A 31 -6.25 3.58 5.44
N ARG A 32 -5.19 3.55 6.25
CA ARG A 32 -4.27 2.41 6.31
C ARG A 32 -4.97 1.14 6.80
N PHE A 33 -5.80 1.23 7.83
CA PHE A 33 -6.57 0.09 8.34
C PHE A 33 -7.55 -0.46 7.29
N GLU A 34 -8.23 0.42 6.54
CA GLU A 34 -9.12 0.01 5.46
C GLU A 34 -8.36 -0.72 4.34
N SER A 35 -7.18 -0.23 3.95
CA SER A 35 -6.32 -0.94 3.00
C SER A 35 -5.93 -2.33 3.50
N LEU A 36 -5.48 -2.43 4.75
CA LEU A 36 -5.09 -3.71 5.35
C LEU A 36 -6.27 -4.67 5.50
N LEU A 37 -7.46 -4.15 5.81
CA LEU A 37 -8.68 -4.95 5.89
C LEU A 37 -9.08 -5.47 4.52
N ASN A 38 -9.00 -4.63 3.48
CA ASN A 38 -9.26 -5.05 2.11
C ASN A 38 -8.28 -6.16 1.68
N ASP A 39 -6.99 -5.97 1.94
CA ASP A 39 -5.96 -6.97 1.64
C ASP A 39 -6.21 -8.29 2.40
N LEU A 40 -6.60 -8.19 3.68
CA LEU A 40 -6.91 -9.37 4.50
C LEU A 40 -8.17 -10.10 4.03
N LEU A 41 -9.21 -9.37 3.63
CA LEU A 41 -10.43 -9.94 3.07
C LEU A 41 -10.18 -10.58 1.70
N GLU A 42 -9.29 -9.99 0.91
CA GLU A 42 -8.83 -10.56 -0.36
C GLU A 42 -8.10 -11.88 -0.12
N ILE A 43 -7.13 -11.94 0.80
CA ILE A 43 -6.45 -13.18 1.20
C ILE A 43 -7.47 -14.21 1.70
N SER A 44 -8.39 -13.80 2.59
CA SER A 44 -9.41 -14.70 3.13
C SER A 44 -10.36 -15.24 2.06
N ARG A 45 -10.73 -14.43 1.06
CA ARG A 45 -11.56 -14.87 -0.08
C ARG A 45 -10.81 -15.85 -0.99
N HIS A 46 -9.52 -15.63 -1.21
CA HIS A 46 -8.67 -16.59 -1.92
C HIS A 46 -8.52 -17.90 -1.15
N ASP A 47 -8.29 -17.84 0.17
CA ASP A 47 -8.08 -19.00 1.05
C ASP A 47 -9.36 -19.82 1.28
N ALA A 48 -10.53 -19.17 1.25
CA ALA A 48 -11.84 -19.84 1.31
C ALA A 48 -12.20 -20.65 0.03
N GLY A 49 -11.30 -20.72 -0.95
CA GLY A 49 -11.47 -21.54 -2.16
C GLY A 49 -12.46 -20.99 -3.20
N VAL A 50 -12.85 -19.70 -3.09
CA VAL A 50 -13.83 -19.04 -3.98
C VAL A 50 -13.18 -18.48 -5.25
N ALA A 51 -11.84 -18.49 -5.35
CA ALA A 51 -11.16 -18.11 -6.58
C ALA A 51 -11.21 -19.25 -7.60
N GLU A 52 -12.25 -19.24 -8.44
CA GLU A 52 -12.31 -20.08 -9.64
C GLU A 52 -11.19 -19.67 -10.60
N LEU A 53 -10.09 -20.42 -10.58
CA LEU A 53 -8.93 -20.18 -11.44
C LEU A 53 -9.28 -20.55 -12.89
N SER A 54 -9.63 -19.52 -13.69
CA SER A 54 -9.74 -19.66 -15.15
C SER A 54 -8.35 -19.79 -15.76
N VAL A 55 -8.09 -20.89 -16.46
CA VAL A 55 -6.84 -21.13 -17.18
C VAL A 55 -7.00 -20.61 -18.61
N GLU A 56 -6.32 -19.51 -18.91
CA GLU A 56 -6.30 -18.91 -20.24
C GLU A 56 -4.86 -18.85 -20.79
N ALA A 57 -4.72 -19.02 -22.10
CA ALA A 57 -3.44 -18.84 -22.78
C ALA A 57 -3.13 -17.35 -22.89
N VAL A 58 -2.26 -16.84 -22.01
CA VAL A 58 -1.85 -15.43 -21.98
C VAL A 58 -0.44 -15.28 -22.54
N ASP A 59 -0.22 -14.27 -23.39
CA ASP A 59 1.13 -13.88 -23.84
C ASP A 59 1.91 -13.21 -22.69
N LEU A 60 2.77 -14.00 -22.05
CA LEU A 60 3.66 -13.54 -20.98
C LEU A 60 4.52 -12.33 -21.36
N ARG A 61 4.93 -12.20 -22.63
CA ARG A 61 5.77 -11.08 -23.08
C ARG A 61 5.02 -9.76 -22.95
N THR A 62 3.74 -9.75 -23.30
CA THR A 62 2.89 -8.57 -23.23
C THR A 62 2.58 -8.22 -21.77
N THR A 63 2.27 -9.21 -20.92
CA THR A 63 2.04 -9.00 -19.48
C THR A 63 3.25 -8.39 -18.78
N VAL A 64 4.46 -8.90 -19.05
CA VAL A 64 5.70 -8.36 -18.46
C VAL A 64 5.96 -6.93 -18.91
N LYS A 65 5.75 -6.62 -20.20
CA LYS A 65 5.90 -5.24 -20.71
C LYS A 65 4.91 -4.27 -20.05
N ASN A 66 3.66 -4.70 -19.87
CA ASN A 66 2.64 -3.89 -19.21
C ASN A 66 2.99 -3.64 -17.74
N ALA A 67 3.44 -4.66 -17.01
CA ALA A 67 3.89 -4.52 -15.62
C ALA A 67 5.08 -3.56 -15.49
N LEU A 68 6.06 -3.67 -16.40
CA LEU A 68 7.21 -2.76 -16.45
C LEU A 68 6.81 -1.32 -16.81
N GLY A 69 5.79 -1.12 -17.64
CA GLY A 69 5.21 0.19 -17.92
C GLY A 69 4.50 0.79 -16.71
N ASN A 70 3.78 -0.02 -15.96
CA ASN A 70 3.00 0.40 -14.79
C ASN A 70 3.87 0.78 -13.58
N VAL A 71 5.00 0.11 -13.36
CA VAL A 71 5.87 0.36 -12.20
C VAL A 71 6.62 1.71 -12.32
N GLY A 72 6.54 2.38 -13.46
CA GLY A 72 7.32 3.59 -13.71
C GLY A 72 8.82 3.25 -13.78
N THR A 73 9.58 4.05 -14.50
CA THR A 73 11.02 3.85 -14.60
C THR A 73 11.67 3.97 -13.22
N TRP A 74 12.02 2.83 -12.62
CA TRP A 74 12.85 2.80 -11.42
C TRP A 74 14.16 3.54 -11.73
N PRO A 75 14.55 4.57 -10.96
CA PRO A 75 15.80 5.27 -11.20
C PRO A 75 16.96 4.29 -11.02
N ARG A 76 17.63 3.95 -12.13
CA ARG A 76 18.87 3.19 -12.11
C ARG A 76 19.91 4.04 -11.39
N ARG A 77 20.11 3.80 -10.09
CA ARG A 77 21.29 4.32 -9.39
C ARG A 77 22.53 3.71 -10.06
N PRO A 78 23.46 4.52 -10.58
CA PRO A 78 24.70 4.00 -11.14
C PRO A 78 25.45 3.27 -10.03
N VAL A 79 25.92 2.06 -10.31
CA VAL A 79 26.76 1.28 -9.41
C VAL A 79 28.19 1.84 -9.41
N SER A 80 28.36 3.12 -9.09
CA SER A 80 29.69 3.66 -8.84
C SER A 80 30.09 3.26 -7.43
N ASN A 81 30.83 2.15 -7.34
CA ASN A 81 31.56 1.69 -6.17
C ASN A 81 30.69 1.36 -4.94
N CYS A 82 29.79 0.38 -5.09
CA CYS A 82 29.31 -0.37 -3.92
C CYS A 82 30.45 -1.27 -3.44
N SER A 83 31.23 -0.84 -2.44
CA SER A 83 31.97 -1.80 -1.62
C SER A 83 30.93 -2.55 -0.80
N TRP A 84 30.52 -3.71 -1.30
CA TRP A 84 29.67 -4.66 -0.60
C TRP A 84 30.45 -5.20 0.61
N SER A 85 30.66 -4.38 1.64
CA SER A 85 31.06 -4.87 2.95
C SER A 85 29.80 -5.48 3.57
N CYS A 86 29.50 -6.71 3.15
CA CYS A 86 28.61 -7.60 3.88
C CYS A 86 29.13 -7.66 5.33
N ARG A 87 28.37 -7.08 6.26
CA ARG A 87 28.61 -7.22 7.69
C ARG A 87 27.76 -8.41 8.14
N PRO A 88 28.34 -9.56 8.52
CA PRO A 88 27.57 -10.60 9.19
C PRO A 88 27.24 -10.07 10.58
N THR A 89 25.94 -9.93 10.89
CA THR A 89 25.48 -9.80 12.27
C THR A 89 25.81 -11.10 12.99
N LYS A 90 26.51 -10.99 14.12
CA LYS A 90 26.67 -12.09 15.09
C LYS A 90 25.32 -12.59 15.56
#